data_AF-A0A7K2N3J0-F1
#
_entry.id   AF-A0A7K2N3J0-F1
#
_cell.length_a   1.000
_cell.length_b   1.000
_cell.length_c   1.000
_cell.angle_alpha   90.00
_cell.angle_beta   90.00
_cell.angle_gamma   90.00
#
_symmetry.space_group_name_H-M   'P 1'
#
loop_
_entity.id
_entity.type
_entity.pdbx_description
1 polymer ?
#
loop_
_entity_poly.entity_id
_entity_poly.type
_entity_poly.pdbx_seq_one_letter_code
_entity_poly.pdbx_strand_id
1 'polypeptide(L)'
;GSLTLTSAAARRFFSWAVLTAAVAAVVFASALQAWFLRGQSEENFSNLTGRAKVWDALLAAPRTTGEKVFGIGLGDKSFDGLPIDNSWLAVYHEQGLIGVALVAAVFVVLGGVALLRPPSPARACAIFLISYCSLASYTEAGLGDASPYLLHLAVAASLLAAPAPAAPLAAPEPPRRRVPRWARTSEVS
;
A
#
# COMPACT_ATOMS: atom_id res chain seq x y z
N GLY A 1 6.13 24.84 4.42
CA GLY A 1 5.65 23.48 4.12
C GLY A 1 5.21 22.84 5.42
N SER A 2 3.97 22.35 5.50
CA SER A 2 3.34 21.93 6.77
C SER A 2 4.20 20.94 7.55
N LEU A 3 4.48 21.31 8.81
CA LEU A 3 5.39 20.65 9.76
C LEU A 3 4.71 19.51 10.56
N THR A 4 3.47 19.13 10.22
CA THR A 4 2.66 18.22 11.05
C THR A 4 2.89 16.73 10.80
N LEU A 5 3.55 16.34 9.69
CA LEU A 5 3.87 14.93 9.39
C LEU A 5 5.36 14.57 9.58
N THR A 6 6.20 15.53 9.96
CA THR A 6 7.63 15.30 10.25
C THR A 6 7.90 14.93 11.71
N SER A 7 6.91 15.06 12.61
CA SER A 7 7.15 14.80 14.03
C SER A 7 7.32 13.30 14.29
N ALA A 8 8.39 12.94 14.99
CA ALA A 8 8.61 11.57 15.46
C ALA A 8 7.46 11.08 16.34
N ALA A 9 6.81 12.01 17.06
CA ALA A 9 5.63 11.76 17.87
C ALA A 9 4.43 11.29 17.05
N ALA A 10 4.13 11.94 15.91
CA ALA A 10 3.02 11.56 15.03
C ALA A 10 3.24 10.17 14.41
N ARG A 11 4.48 9.86 14.00
CA ARG A 11 4.84 8.50 13.52
C ARG A 11 4.65 7.46 14.61
N ARG A 12 5.13 7.74 15.83
CA ARG A 12 5.02 6.83 16.96
C ARG A 12 3.56 6.62 17.34
N PHE A 13 2.75 7.68 17.40
CA PHE A 13 1.32 7.59 17.64
C PHE A 13 0.61 6.77 16.57
N PHE A 14 0.86 7.03 15.28
CA PHE A 14 0.21 6.29 14.20
C PHE A 14 0.61 4.81 14.20
N SER A 15 1.89 4.50 14.40
CA SER A 15 2.36 3.11 14.55
C SER A 15 1.72 2.41 15.74
N TRP A 16 1.62 3.09 16.90
CA TRP A 16 0.94 2.54 18.07
C TRP A 16 -0.57 2.39 17.86
N ALA A 17 -1.22 3.33 17.19
CA ALA A 17 -2.64 3.26 16.88
C ALA A 17 -2.94 2.09 15.93
N VAL A 18 -2.15 1.91 14.86
CA VAL A 18 -2.27 0.78 13.94
C VAL A 18 -2.00 -0.54 14.66
N LEU A 19 -0.95 -0.61 15.49
CA LEU A 19 -0.64 -1.80 16.27
C LEU A 19 -1.76 -2.15 17.24
N THR A 20 -2.28 -1.15 17.96
CA THR A 20 -3.37 -1.34 18.93
C THR A 20 -4.66 -1.75 18.22
N ALA A 21 -4.98 -1.14 17.07
CA ALA A 21 -6.13 -1.51 16.26
C ALA A 21 -6.00 -2.94 15.71
N ALA A 22 -4.81 -3.35 15.26
CA ALA A 22 -4.56 -4.71 14.80
C ALA A 22 -4.69 -5.74 15.94
N VAL A 23 -4.10 -5.46 17.10
CA VAL A 23 -4.22 -6.30 18.30
C VAL A 23 -5.68 -6.38 18.76
N ALA A 24 -6.39 -5.25 18.81
CA ALA A 24 -7.81 -5.23 19.13
C ALA A 24 -8.63 -6.04 18.12
N ALA A 25 -8.38 -5.89 16.82
CA ALA A 25 -9.06 -6.67 15.80
C ALA A 25 -8.87 -8.18 15.96
N VAL A 26 -7.65 -8.63 16.35
CA VAL A 26 -7.37 -10.05 16.63
C VAL A 26 -8.06 -10.51 17.92
N VAL A 27 -7.96 -9.75 19.01
CA VAL A 27 -8.56 -10.10 20.31
C VAL A 27 -10.09 -10.13 20.23
N PHE A 28 -10.68 -9.19 19.49
CA PHE A 28 -12.12 -9.09 19.30
C PHE A 28 -12.61 -9.76 18.01
N ALA A 29 -11.78 -10.55 17.34
CA ALA A 29 -12.14 -11.20 16.07
C ALA A 29 -13.40 -12.06 16.20
N SER A 30 -13.52 -12.85 17.27
CA SER A 30 -14.68 -13.70 17.54
C SER A 30 -15.96 -12.89 17.85
N ALA A 31 -15.84 -11.77 18.55
CA ALA A 31 -16.96 -10.88 18.84
C ALA A 31 -17.41 -10.10 17.60
N LEU A 32 -16.47 -9.66 16.76
CA LEU A 32 -16.73 -9.06 15.45
C LEU A 32 -17.40 -10.06 14.51
N GLN A 33 -16.89 -11.29 14.45
CA GLN A 33 -17.46 -12.39 13.68
C GLN A 33 -18.88 -12.72 14.16
N ALA A 34 -19.10 -12.88 15.47
CA ALA A 34 -20.43 -13.14 16.03
C ALA A 34 -21.42 -11.97 15.82
N TRP A 35 -20.93 -10.73 15.82
CA TRP A 35 -21.73 -9.54 15.52
C TRP A 35 -22.10 -9.49 14.03
N PHE A 36 -21.16 -9.78 13.12
CA PHE A 36 -21.40 -9.87 11.68
C PHE A 36 -22.31 -11.05 11.30
N LEU A 37 -22.21 -12.18 12.02
CA LEU A 37 -23.02 -13.38 11.80
C LEU A 37 -24.43 -13.30 12.41
N ARG A 38 -24.83 -12.19 13.04
CA ARG A 38 -26.21 -12.00 13.52
C ARG A 38 -27.19 -12.02 12.34
N GLY A 39 -27.66 -13.22 11.99
CA GLY A 39 -28.64 -13.48 10.95
C GLY A 39 -28.14 -14.30 9.75
N GLN A 40 -26.87 -14.73 9.69
CA GLN A 40 -26.35 -15.56 8.60
C GLN A 40 -25.47 -16.73 9.09
N SER A 41 -25.50 -17.85 8.36
CA SER A 41 -24.60 -18.98 8.60
C SER A 41 -23.16 -18.66 8.19
N GLU A 42 -22.17 -19.30 8.82
CA GLU A 42 -20.74 -19.17 8.48
C GLU A 42 -20.46 -19.47 6.99
N GLU A 43 -21.26 -20.35 6.37
CA GLU A 43 -21.19 -20.68 4.94
C GLU A 43 -21.61 -19.53 4.02
N ASN A 44 -22.54 -18.66 4.46
CA ASN A 44 -22.91 -17.45 3.71
C ASN A 44 -21.88 -16.33 3.92
N PHE A 45 -21.23 -16.31 5.08
CA PHE A 45 -20.18 -15.34 5.42
C PHE A 45 -18.86 -15.63 4.70
N SER A 46 -18.42 -16.90 4.65
CA SER A 46 -17.23 -17.32 3.89
C SER A 46 -17.42 -17.13 2.38
N ASN A 47 -18.68 -17.09 1.92
CA ASN A 47 -18.99 -16.89 0.51
C ASN A 47 -18.75 -15.47 -0.02
N LEU A 48 -18.50 -14.45 0.82
CA LEU A 48 -18.28 -13.04 0.39
C LEU A 48 -19.14 -12.69 -0.85
N THR A 49 -20.48 -12.79 -0.76
CA THR A 49 -21.44 -12.54 -1.86
C THR A 49 -21.43 -13.54 -3.04
N GLY A 50 -20.93 -14.77 -2.87
CA GLY A 50 -20.85 -15.81 -3.91
C GLY A 50 -19.53 -15.80 -4.70
N ARG A 51 -18.64 -14.84 -4.41
CA ARG A 51 -17.34 -14.67 -5.08
C ARG A 51 -16.35 -15.78 -4.73
N ALA A 52 -16.34 -16.21 -3.47
CA ALA A 52 -15.44 -17.26 -3.00
C ALA A 52 -15.68 -18.60 -3.73
N LYS A 53 -16.93 -18.93 -4.08
CA LYS A 53 -17.25 -20.11 -4.90
C LYS A 53 -16.61 -20.07 -6.29
N VAL A 54 -16.59 -18.91 -6.94
CA VAL A 54 -15.93 -18.71 -8.24
C VAL A 54 -14.42 -18.84 -8.09
N TRP A 55 -13.86 -18.27 -7.03
CA TRP A 55 -12.43 -18.34 -6.74
C TRP A 55 -11.97 -19.78 -6.49
N ASP A 56 -12.71 -20.52 -5.68
CA ASP A 56 -12.44 -21.93 -5.37
C ASP A 56 -12.58 -22.81 -6.62
N ALA A 57 -13.64 -22.62 -7.41
CA ALA A 57 -13.84 -23.34 -8.67
C ALA A 57 -12.70 -23.04 -9.67
N LEU A 58 -12.28 -21.77 -9.76
CA LEU A 58 -11.18 -21.35 -10.62
C LEU A 58 -9.87 -21.98 -10.17
N LEU A 59 -9.57 -22.01 -8.86
CA LEU A 59 -8.33 -22.61 -8.35
C LEU A 59 -8.31 -24.14 -8.45
N ALA A 60 -9.47 -24.79 -8.29
CA ALA A 60 -9.61 -26.24 -8.40
C ALA A 60 -9.62 -26.76 -9.85
N ALA A 61 -9.84 -25.89 -10.83
CA ALA A 61 -9.89 -26.26 -12.24
C ALA A 61 -8.61 -26.98 -12.69
N PRO A 62 -8.72 -28.15 -13.35
CA PRO A 62 -7.56 -28.89 -13.83
C PRO A 62 -6.84 -28.08 -14.91
N ARG A 63 -5.56 -27.81 -14.69
CA ARG A 63 -4.68 -27.08 -15.62
C ARG A 63 -3.40 -27.85 -15.87
N THR A 64 -2.93 -27.80 -17.12
CA THR A 64 -1.59 -28.26 -17.50
C THR A 64 -0.51 -27.39 -16.84
N THR A 65 0.71 -27.90 -16.74
CA THR A 65 1.83 -27.13 -16.15
C THR A 65 2.11 -25.83 -16.92
N GLY A 66 1.95 -25.85 -18.26
CA GLY A 66 2.09 -24.66 -19.10
C GLY A 66 1.07 -23.57 -18.76
N GLU A 67 -0.21 -23.94 -18.65
CA GLU A 67 -1.29 -23.01 -18.29
C GLU A 67 -1.15 -22.46 -16.87
N LYS A 68 -0.60 -23.24 -15.93
CA LYS A 68 -0.31 -22.74 -14.57
C LYS A 68 0.77 -21.66 -14.58
N VAL A 69 1.78 -21.81 -15.44
CA VAL A 69 2.93 -20.89 -15.49
C VAL A 69 2.61 -19.64 -16.32
N PHE A 70 1.97 -19.81 -17.48
CA PHE A 70 1.74 -18.75 -18.47
C PHE A 70 0.28 -18.26 -18.55
N GLY A 71 -0.66 -18.92 -17.87
CA GLY A 71 -2.08 -18.63 -17.96
C GLY A 71 -2.73 -19.23 -19.21
N ILE A 72 -4.00 -18.90 -19.42
CA ILE A 72 -4.77 -19.36 -20.58
C ILE A 72 -4.90 -18.29 -21.69
N GLY A 73 -4.31 -17.10 -21.49
CA GLY A 73 -4.30 -15.98 -22.43
C GLY A 73 -5.18 -14.79 -22.01
N LEU A 74 -4.92 -13.62 -22.60
CA LEU A 74 -5.50 -12.30 -22.24
C LEU A 74 -6.97 -12.09 -22.71
N GLY A 75 -7.61 -13.14 -23.22
CA GLY A 75 -8.90 -13.05 -23.93
C GLY A 75 -10.13 -13.29 -23.06
N ASP A 76 -9.98 -13.95 -21.90
CA ASP A 76 -11.12 -14.36 -21.07
C ASP A 76 -10.96 -13.90 -19.61
N LYS A 77 -11.76 -12.89 -19.26
CA LYS A 77 -11.87 -12.31 -17.91
C LYS A 77 -13.01 -12.90 -17.09
N SER A 78 -13.64 -13.95 -17.64
CA SER A 78 -14.66 -14.71 -16.97
C SER A 78 -14.18 -16.13 -16.73
N PHE A 79 -14.74 -16.77 -15.70
CA PHE A 79 -14.59 -18.18 -15.47
C PHE A 79 -15.99 -18.78 -15.39
N ASP A 80 -16.31 -19.69 -16.31
CA ASP A 80 -17.64 -20.31 -16.42
C ASP A 80 -18.78 -19.29 -16.57
N GLY A 81 -18.53 -18.19 -17.29
CA GLY A 81 -19.50 -17.11 -17.53
C GLY A 81 -19.67 -16.12 -16.36
N LEU A 82 -18.96 -16.30 -15.24
CA LEU A 82 -18.96 -15.37 -14.12
C LEU A 82 -17.71 -14.47 -14.15
N PRO A 83 -17.86 -13.17 -13.86
CA PRO A 83 -16.73 -12.24 -13.89
C PRO A 83 -15.74 -12.54 -12.76
N ILE A 84 -14.44 -12.55 -13.10
CA ILE A 84 -13.38 -12.61 -12.11
C ILE A 84 -13.16 -11.19 -11.57
N ASP A 85 -13.42 -11.01 -10.28
CA ASP A 85 -13.50 -9.71 -9.61
C ASP A 85 -12.32 -9.47 -8.64
N ASN A 86 -11.33 -10.35 -8.65
CA ASN A 86 -10.10 -10.24 -7.89
C ASN A 86 -8.92 -10.13 -8.86
N SER A 87 -8.12 -9.07 -8.71
CA SER A 87 -7.00 -8.81 -9.63
C SER A 87 -5.95 -9.92 -9.64
N TRP A 88 -5.69 -10.58 -8.51
CA TRP A 88 -4.70 -11.65 -8.43
C TRP A 88 -5.18 -12.91 -9.14
N LEU A 89 -6.46 -13.25 -8.99
CA LEU A 89 -7.06 -14.38 -9.68
C LEU A 89 -7.21 -14.11 -11.18
N ALA A 90 -7.57 -12.89 -11.58
CA ALA A 90 -7.63 -12.50 -12.97
C ALA A 90 -6.25 -12.59 -13.65
N VAL A 91 -5.22 -12.05 -13.00
CA VAL A 91 -3.83 -12.15 -13.49
C VAL A 91 -3.35 -13.60 -13.52
N TYR A 92 -3.65 -14.40 -12.50
CA TYR A 92 -3.32 -15.83 -12.50
C TYR A 92 -4.02 -16.59 -13.63
N HIS A 93 -5.28 -16.27 -13.90
CA HIS A 93 -6.04 -16.88 -14.99
C HIS A 93 -5.42 -16.56 -16.35
N GLU A 94 -5.17 -15.29 -16.62
CA GLU A 94 -4.73 -14.83 -17.94
C GLU A 94 -3.23 -15.02 -18.21
N GLN A 95 -2.40 -14.79 -17.19
CA GLN A 95 -0.93 -14.69 -17.29
C GLN A 95 -0.18 -15.71 -16.41
N GLY A 96 -0.91 -16.53 -15.65
CA GLY A 96 -0.33 -17.57 -14.80
C GLY A 96 0.49 -17.03 -13.63
N LEU A 97 1.32 -17.90 -13.06
CA LEU A 97 2.23 -17.54 -11.96
C LEU A 97 3.22 -16.44 -12.33
N ILE A 98 3.60 -16.31 -13.61
CA ILE A 98 4.52 -15.26 -14.05
C ILE A 98 3.88 -13.87 -13.89
N GLY A 99 2.63 -13.70 -14.33
CA GLY A 99 1.90 -12.45 -14.14
C GLY A 99 1.76 -12.09 -12.67
N VAL A 100 1.39 -13.06 -11.83
CA VAL A 100 1.26 -12.87 -10.38
C VAL A 100 2.59 -12.43 -9.76
N ALA A 101 3.69 -13.10 -10.14
CA ALA A 101 5.03 -12.77 -9.66
C ALA A 101 5.46 -11.36 -10.08
N LEU A 102 5.14 -10.95 -11.31
CA LEU A 102 5.46 -9.60 -11.80
C LEU A 102 4.69 -8.52 -11.03
N VAL A 103 3.39 -8.71 -10.84
CA VAL A 103 2.55 -7.79 -10.05
C VAL A 103 3.04 -7.71 -8.60
N ALA A 104 3.36 -8.84 -7.98
CA ALA A 104 3.94 -8.88 -6.64
C ALA A 104 5.29 -8.15 -6.58
N ALA A 105 6.16 -8.33 -7.57
CA ALA A 105 7.45 -7.64 -7.66
C ALA A 105 7.28 -6.13 -7.74
N VAL A 106 6.31 -5.62 -8.52
CA VAL A 106 5.99 -4.19 -8.59
C VAL A 106 5.62 -3.64 -7.20
N PHE A 107 4.74 -4.31 -6.46
CA PHE A 107 4.38 -3.86 -5.11
C PHE A 107 5.56 -3.91 -4.13
N VAL A 108 6.36 -4.98 -4.16
CA VAL A 108 7.52 -5.13 -3.28
C VAL A 108 8.57 -4.06 -3.58
N VAL A 109 8.86 -3.79 -4.85
CA VAL A 109 9.83 -2.77 -5.25
C VAL A 109 9.34 -1.37 -4.88
N LEU A 110 8.10 -1.02 -5.24
CA LEU A 110 7.56 0.31 -4.92
C LEU A 110 7.41 0.53 -3.41
N GLY A 111 6.92 -0.48 -2.69
CA GLY A 111 6.83 -0.46 -1.23
C GLY A 111 8.21 -0.34 -0.58
N GLY A 112 9.18 -1.13 -1.03
CA GLY A 112 10.56 -1.09 -0.55
C GLY A 112 11.21 0.29 -0.77
N VAL A 113 11.13 0.83 -1.99
CA VAL A 113 11.63 2.18 -2.32
C VAL A 113 10.94 3.24 -1.46
N ALA A 114 9.62 3.17 -1.31
CA ALA A 114 8.87 4.11 -0.50
C ALA A 114 9.29 4.06 0.98
N LEU A 115 9.55 2.87 1.54
CA LEU A 115 9.97 2.71 2.93
C LEU A 115 11.38 3.22 3.18
N LEU A 116 12.31 2.98 2.25
CA LEU A 116 13.72 3.38 2.36
C LEU A 116 13.94 4.89 2.11
N ARG A 117 13.02 5.56 1.41
CA ARG A 117 13.14 6.99 1.11
C ARG A 117 12.91 7.86 2.37
N PRO A 118 13.65 8.98 2.54
CA PRO A 118 13.41 9.91 3.64
C PRO A 118 11.98 10.46 3.62
N PRO A 119 11.44 10.85 4.80
CA PRO A 119 10.06 11.32 4.91
C PRO A 119 9.84 12.59 4.07
N SER A 120 8.90 12.53 3.13
CA SER A 120 8.50 13.63 2.27
C SER A 120 7.00 13.54 1.92
N PRO A 121 6.35 14.65 1.50
CA PRO A 121 4.96 14.62 1.05
C PRO A 121 4.77 13.67 -0.15
N ALA A 122 5.70 13.67 -1.10
CA ALA A 122 5.68 12.78 -2.26
C ALA A 122 5.71 11.29 -1.85
N ARG A 123 6.54 10.95 -0.85
CA ARG A 123 6.57 9.59 -0.27
C ARG A 123 5.24 9.23 0.37
N ALA A 124 4.62 10.14 1.12
CA ALA A 124 3.33 9.89 1.75
C ALA A 124 2.21 9.63 0.71
N CYS A 125 2.16 10.45 -0.35
CA CYS A 125 1.25 10.23 -1.46
C CYS A 125 1.50 8.89 -2.17
N ALA A 126 2.77 8.54 -2.42
CA ALA A 126 3.12 7.25 -3.03
C ALA A 126 2.68 6.07 -2.15
N ILE A 127 2.95 6.10 -0.83
CA ILE A 127 2.52 5.05 0.10
C ILE A 127 1.00 4.91 0.10
N PHE A 128 0.27 6.04 0.11
CA PHE A 128 -1.19 6.04 0.04
C PHE A 128 -1.70 5.35 -1.23
N LEU A 129 -1.18 5.73 -2.40
CA LEU A 129 -1.55 5.12 -3.69
C LEU A 129 -1.24 3.63 -3.74
N ILE A 130 -0.03 3.23 -3.31
CA ILE A 130 0.38 1.82 -3.26
C ILE A 130 -0.54 1.02 -2.34
N SER A 131 -0.85 1.56 -1.15
CA SER A 131 -1.73 0.91 -0.18
C SER A 131 -3.16 0.79 -0.72
N TYR A 132 -3.68 1.85 -1.32
CA TYR A 132 -5.00 1.86 -1.95
C TYR A 132 -5.10 0.81 -3.06
N CYS A 133 -4.15 0.77 -4.00
CA CYS A 133 -4.11 -0.25 -5.05
C CYS A 133 -3.98 -1.67 -4.48
N SER A 134 -3.19 -1.84 -3.41
CA SER A 134 -3.02 -3.15 -2.76
C SER A 134 -4.36 -3.64 -2.18
N LEU A 135 -5.10 -2.78 -1.48
CA LEU A 135 -6.40 -3.14 -0.91
C LEU A 135 -7.44 -3.37 -2.02
N ALA A 136 -7.53 -2.47 -2.99
CA ALA A 136 -8.49 -2.57 -4.09
C ALA A 136 -8.27 -3.84 -4.93
N SER A 137 -7.03 -4.32 -5.06
CA SER A 137 -6.70 -5.54 -5.82
C SER A 137 -7.42 -6.81 -5.34
N TYR A 138 -7.88 -6.83 -4.08
CA TYR A 138 -8.61 -7.97 -3.51
C TYR A 138 -10.09 -8.00 -3.90
N THR A 139 -10.68 -6.84 -4.22
CA THR A 139 -12.12 -6.69 -4.44
C THR A 139 -12.49 -6.23 -5.84
N GLU A 140 -11.50 -5.80 -6.61
CA GLU A 140 -11.65 -5.38 -8.00
C GLU A 140 -10.55 -6.00 -8.89
N ALA A 141 -10.93 -6.34 -10.12
CA ALA A 141 -10.01 -6.76 -11.18
C ALA A 141 -9.49 -5.56 -11.96
N GLY A 142 -8.31 -5.71 -12.59
CA GLY A 142 -7.74 -4.70 -13.50
C GLY A 142 -6.27 -4.38 -13.26
N LEU A 143 -5.63 -4.94 -12.23
CA LEU A 143 -4.22 -4.67 -11.97
C LEU A 143 -3.27 -5.22 -13.06
N GLY A 144 -3.70 -6.28 -13.76
CA GLY A 144 -3.00 -6.85 -14.92
C GLY A 144 -3.30 -6.19 -16.27
N ASP A 145 -4.25 -5.25 -16.29
CA ASP A 145 -4.75 -4.60 -17.49
C ASP A 145 -4.38 -3.10 -17.53
N ALA A 146 -4.63 -2.47 -18.67
CA ALA A 146 -4.61 -1.01 -18.81
C ALA A 146 -5.78 -0.38 -18.02
N SER A 147 -5.62 -0.30 -16.70
CA SER A 147 -6.64 0.19 -15.78
C SER A 147 -6.19 1.46 -15.05
N PRO A 148 -7.12 2.17 -14.40
CA PRO A 148 -6.78 3.26 -13.49
C PRO A 148 -5.79 2.83 -12.41
N TYR A 149 -5.81 1.57 -11.94
CA TYR A 149 -4.87 1.11 -10.91
C TYR A 149 -3.42 1.14 -11.38
N LEU A 150 -3.17 0.75 -12.64
CA LEU A 150 -1.84 0.83 -13.23
C LEU A 150 -1.38 2.30 -13.31
N LEU A 151 -2.29 3.23 -13.65
CA LEU A 151 -1.99 4.66 -13.63
C LEU A 151 -1.61 5.15 -12.22
N HIS A 152 -2.34 4.74 -11.18
CA HIS A 152 -2.02 5.09 -9.80
C HIS A 152 -0.64 4.56 -9.38
N LEU A 153 -0.27 3.33 -9.78
CA LEU A 153 1.05 2.77 -9.54
C LEU A 153 2.15 3.51 -10.32
N ALA A 154 1.88 3.91 -11.57
CA ALA A 154 2.81 4.72 -12.36
C ALA A 154 3.03 6.12 -11.74
N VAL A 155 1.98 6.74 -11.21
CA VAL A 155 2.09 8.00 -10.45
C VAL A 155 2.87 7.80 -9.16
N ALA A 156 2.63 6.70 -8.44
CA ALA A 156 3.42 6.38 -7.25
C ALA A 156 4.92 6.20 -7.60
N ALA A 157 5.21 5.51 -8.70
CA ALA A 157 6.57 5.33 -9.20
C ALA A 157 7.23 6.67 -9.56
N SER A 158 6.53 7.57 -10.25
CA SER A 158 7.07 8.87 -10.64
C SER A 158 7.38 9.76 -9.43
N LEU A 159 6.52 9.72 -8.40
CA LEU A 159 6.74 10.43 -7.14
C LEU A 159 7.97 9.91 -6.38
N LEU A 160 8.27 8.62 -6.49
CA LEU A 160 9.42 7.98 -5.86
C LEU A 160 10.72 8.20 -6.66
N ALA A 161 10.64 8.25 -7.99
CA ALA A 161 11.78 8.42 -8.88
C ALA A 161 12.35 9.85 -8.91
N ALA A 162 11.54 10.87 -8.57
CA ALA A 162 12.01 12.26 -8.56
C ALA A 162 13.22 12.44 -7.61
N PRO A 163 14.27 13.19 -7.99
CA PRO A 163 15.39 13.46 -7.09
C PRO A 163 14.90 14.17 -5.82
N ALA A 164 15.38 13.73 -4.65
CA ALA A 164 15.12 14.44 -3.41
C ALA A 164 15.68 15.88 -3.54
N PRO A 165 14.91 16.93 -3.18
CA PRO A 165 15.43 18.29 -3.19
C PRO A 165 16.73 18.35 -2.38
N ALA A 166 17.80 18.85 -3.00
CA ALA A 166 19.07 19.02 -2.31
C ALA A 166 18.84 19.85 -1.04
N ALA A 167 19.38 19.39 0.09
CA ALA A 167 19.35 20.17 1.32
C ALA A 167 19.92 21.56 1.02
N PRO A 168 19.25 22.65 1.46
CA PRO A 168 19.82 23.99 1.31
C PRO A 168 21.22 24.00 1.92
N LEU A 169 22.22 24.38 1.13
CA LEU A 169 23.57 24.59 1.63
C LEU A 169 23.49 25.52 2.85
N ALA A 170 24.09 25.11 3.97
CA ALA A 170 24.13 25.92 5.17
C ALA A 170 24.69 27.30 4.79
N ALA A 171 23.92 28.36 5.03
CA ALA A 171 24.39 29.71 4.82
C ALA A 171 25.66 29.90 5.66
N PRO A 172 26.71 30.55 5.12
CA PRO A 172 27.94 30.79 5.87
C PRO A 172 27.60 31.49 7.21
N GLU A 173 28.15 30.95 8.31
CA GLU A 173 27.92 31.46 9.65
C GLU A 173 28.24 32.97 9.65
N PRO A 174 27.28 33.86 9.99
CA PRO A 174 27.55 35.28 10.00
C PRO A 174 28.71 35.54 10.99
N PRO A 175 29.68 36.39 10.64
CA PRO A 175 30.85 36.61 11.47
C PRO A 175 30.42 36.99 12.89
N ARG A 176 30.85 36.21 13.88
CA ARG A 176 30.54 36.44 15.29
C ARG A 176 30.96 37.87 15.64
N ARG A 177 29.96 38.74 15.82
CA ARG A 177 30.17 40.11 16.29
C ARG A 177 30.75 40.01 17.70
N ARG A 178 32.05 40.28 17.85
CA ARG A 178 32.70 40.32 19.16
C ARG A 178 32.05 41.46 19.94
N VAL A 179 31.19 41.11 20.90
CA VAL A 179 30.63 42.09 21.84
C VAL A 179 31.77 42.55 22.76
N PRO A 180 32.13 43.85 22.76
CA PRO A 180 33.19 44.36 23.61
C PRO A 180 32.84 44.13 25.08
N ARG A 181 33.84 43.71 25.87
CA ARG A 181 33.69 43.31 27.28
C ARG A 181 33.17 44.44 28.19
N TRP A 182 33.34 45.70 27.78
CA TRP A 182 32.87 46.89 28.48
C TRP A 182 31.35 47.07 28.46
N ALA A 183 30.64 46.54 27.46
CA ALA A 183 29.18 46.63 27.36
C ALA A 183 28.45 45.65 28.31
N ARG A 184 29.17 44.87 29.13
CA ARG A 184 28.62 43.80 29.96
C ARG A 184 28.43 44.16 31.43
N THR A 185 28.75 45.39 31.83
CA THR A 185 28.63 45.81 33.24
C THR A 185 28.38 47.31 33.32
N SER A 186 27.10 47.67 33.40
CA SER A 186 26.64 48.89 34.07
C SER A 186 25.19 48.69 34.52
N GLU A 187 24.96 47.72 35.40
CA GLU A 187 23.83 47.78 36.33
C GLU A 187 24.44 47.85 37.72
N VAL A 188 24.35 49.06 38.30
CA VAL A 188 24.73 49.43 39.64
C VAL A 188 23.45 49.51 40.46
N SER A 189 23.33 48.68 41.49
CA SER A 189 22.99 49.08 42.88
C SER A 189 23.02 47.85 43.77
#